data_AF-A0A0V8EJH1-F1
#
_entry.id   AF-A0A0V8EJH1-F1
#
_cell.length_a   1.000
_cell.length_b   1.000
_cell.length_c   1.000
_cell.angle_alpha   90.00
_cell.angle_beta   90.00
_cell.angle_gamma   90.00
#
_symmetry.space_group_name_H-M   'P 1'
#
loop_
_entity.id
_entity.type
_entity.pdbx_description
1 polymer ?
#
loop_
_entity_poly.entity_id
_entity_poly.type
_entity_poly.pdbx_seq_one_letter_code
_entity_poly.pdbx_strand_id
1 'polypeptide(L)'
;MTNNLKRAVVLGGGGHFGIAWELGYLRGLEEAGLPIREADIFVGTSAGSQASVIVSSDKDWDLIWKEQIEKEISEITPISDEKMGELFKTFENIAKNSHSAKEWIAAEAEISKKTQPFISKEERLAMLKERYGSGQARWNSKLRIVATSIEDIERQVFDENSNVDILVALQASGALQGVWPSVEINGKHFFDGGSFSMENPDVVVDADKMLVLSTGLPVDVPYKLEDLLA
;
A
#
# COMPACT_ATOMS: atom_id res chain seq x y z
N MET A 1 32.30 -5.39 17.26
CA MET A 1 30.86 -5.67 17.10
C MET A 1 30.39 -4.79 15.97
N THR A 2 30.10 -5.33 14.79
CA THR A 2 29.39 -4.57 13.76
C THR A 2 28.00 -4.30 14.33
N ASN A 3 27.69 -3.03 14.62
CA ASN A 3 26.30 -2.64 14.89
C ASN A 3 25.52 -3.06 13.64
N ASN A 4 24.65 -4.06 13.76
CA ASN A 4 23.74 -4.41 12.68
C ASN A 4 22.73 -3.27 12.57
N LEU A 5 23.00 -2.33 11.66
CA LEU A 5 22.09 -1.22 11.38
C LEU A 5 20.77 -1.79 10.87
N LYS A 6 19.67 -1.45 11.52
CA LYS A 6 18.32 -1.82 11.11
C LYS A 6 17.93 -1.00 9.88
N ARG A 7 17.62 -1.67 8.78
CA ARG A 7 17.31 -1.05 7.48
C ARG A 7 15.84 -1.26 7.14
N ALA A 8 15.15 -0.18 6.79
CA ALA A 8 13.77 -0.21 6.32
C ALA A 8 13.67 0.20 4.85
N VAL A 9 12.75 -0.44 4.13
CA VAL A 9 12.28 -0.02 2.80
C VAL A 9 10.80 0.30 2.93
N VAL A 10 10.41 1.50 2.53
CA VAL A 10 9.02 2.00 2.60
C VAL A 10 8.53 2.28 1.19
N LEU A 11 7.45 1.62 0.81
CA LEU A 11 6.87 1.66 -0.54
C LEU A 11 5.47 2.28 -0.46
N GLY A 12 5.28 3.40 -1.14
CA GLY A 12 4.06 4.19 -1.08
C GLY A 12 2.93 3.67 -1.98
N GLY A 13 1.78 4.34 -1.90
CA GLY A 13 0.70 4.12 -2.85
C GLY A 13 1.06 4.61 -4.26
N GLY A 14 0.34 4.13 -5.28
CA GLY A 14 0.72 4.41 -6.67
C GLY A 14 -0.08 3.70 -7.77
N GLY A 15 -1.07 2.88 -7.41
CA GLY A 15 -1.74 1.98 -8.35
C GLY A 15 -0.78 1.04 -9.10
N HIS A 16 -1.18 0.58 -10.27
CA HIS A 16 -0.36 -0.33 -11.09
C HIS A 16 0.96 0.30 -11.54
N PHE A 17 0.96 1.61 -11.83
CA PHE A 17 2.17 2.35 -12.14
C PHE A 17 3.18 2.29 -10.99
N GLY A 18 2.72 2.53 -9.76
CA GLY A 18 3.56 2.47 -8.56
C GLY A 18 4.24 1.11 -8.41
N ILE A 19 3.47 0.02 -8.51
CA ILE A 19 4.03 -1.34 -8.41
C ILE A 19 5.15 -1.56 -9.44
N ALA A 20 4.89 -1.25 -10.71
CA ALA A 20 5.86 -1.47 -11.78
C ALA A 20 7.12 -0.59 -11.60
N TRP A 21 6.93 0.68 -11.25
CA TRP A 21 8.02 1.63 -11.03
C TRP A 21 8.87 1.24 -9.83
N GLU A 22 8.26 0.90 -8.68
CA GLU A 22 8.95 0.48 -7.47
C GLU A 22 9.77 -0.79 -7.72
N LEU A 23 9.16 -1.84 -8.30
CA LEU A 23 9.87 -3.09 -8.57
C LEU A 23 11.03 -2.89 -9.55
N GLY A 24 10.85 -2.08 -10.59
CA GLY A 24 11.92 -1.73 -11.52
C GLY A 24 13.06 -0.96 -10.85
N TYR A 25 12.73 0.02 -10.00
CA TYR A 25 13.72 0.81 -9.27
C TYR A 25 14.51 -0.05 -8.27
N LEU A 26 13.82 -0.87 -7.47
CA LEU A 26 14.45 -1.76 -6.49
C LEU A 26 15.35 -2.81 -7.17
N ARG A 27 14.94 -3.37 -8.32
CA ARG A 27 15.80 -4.25 -9.14
C ARG A 27 17.07 -3.52 -9.56
N GLY A 28 16.96 -2.30 -10.08
CA GLY A 28 18.11 -1.51 -10.50
C GLY A 28 19.09 -1.19 -9.36
N LEU A 29 18.57 -0.94 -8.15
CA LEU A 29 19.41 -0.78 -6.96
C LEU A 29 20.16 -2.07 -6.60
N GLU A 30 19.49 -3.22 -6.66
CA GLU A 30 20.12 -4.53 -6.44
C GLU A 30 21.23 -4.80 -7.45
N GLU A 31 20.98 -4.54 -8.73
CA GLU A 31 21.97 -4.67 -9.82
C GLU A 31 23.15 -3.71 -9.65
N ALA A 32 22.94 -2.55 -9.02
CA ALA A 32 23.98 -1.60 -8.66
C ALA A 32 24.75 -1.98 -7.37
N GLY A 33 24.44 -3.12 -6.75
CA GLY A 33 25.13 -3.65 -5.57
C GLY A 33 24.57 -3.14 -4.23
N LEU A 34 23.36 -2.59 -4.20
CA LEU A 34 22.64 -2.30 -2.97
C LEU A 34 21.66 -3.44 -2.67
N PRO A 35 21.92 -4.31 -1.68
CA PRO A 35 21.11 -5.50 -1.43
C PRO A 35 19.79 -5.11 -0.72
N ILE A 36 18.83 -4.60 -1.49
CA ILE A 36 17.54 -4.10 -0.99
C ILE A 36 16.77 -5.23 -0.30
N ARG A 37 16.82 -6.44 -0.85
CA ARG A 37 16.08 -7.60 -0.32
C ARG A 37 16.60 -8.11 1.02
N GLU A 38 17.81 -7.69 1.40
CA GLU A 38 18.37 -7.93 2.73
C GLU A 38 17.86 -6.95 3.79
N ALA A 39 17.03 -5.96 3.44
CA ALA A 39 16.42 -5.07 4.42
C ALA A 39 15.67 -5.86 5.52
N ASP A 40 15.65 -5.27 6.71
CA ASP A 40 15.10 -5.89 7.91
C ASP A 40 13.58 -5.69 7.98
N ILE A 41 13.07 -4.59 7.40
CA ILE A 41 11.64 -4.25 7.34
C ILE A 41 11.26 -3.73 5.95
N PHE A 42 10.09 -4.16 5.49
CA PHE A 42 9.36 -3.61 4.36
C PHE A 42 8.02 -3.07 4.84
N VAL A 43 7.77 -1.78 4.63
CA VAL A 43 6.47 -1.13 4.84
C VAL A 43 5.84 -0.90 3.49
N GLY A 44 4.58 -1.25 3.35
CA GLY A 44 3.85 -1.02 2.11
C GLY A 44 2.44 -0.50 2.34
N THR A 45 2.07 0.49 1.52
CA THR A 45 0.74 1.10 1.49
C THR A 45 0.15 0.94 0.10
N SER A 46 -1.09 0.47 -0.04
CA SER A 46 -1.76 0.31 -1.34
C SER A 46 -0.92 -0.49 -2.35
N ALA A 47 -0.51 0.12 -3.47
CA ALA A 47 0.46 -0.44 -4.43
C ALA A 47 1.74 -0.97 -3.76
N GLY A 48 2.37 -0.15 -2.90
CA GLY A 48 3.58 -0.51 -2.19
C GLY A 48 3.40 -1.71 -1.24
N SER A 49 2.18 -2.00 -0.77
CA SER A 49 1.91 -3.23 -0.01
C SER A 49 2.05 -4.48 -0.87
N GLN A 50 1.58 -4.43 -2.12
CA GLN A 50 1.72 -5.54 -3.07
C GLN A 50 3.18 -5.69 -3.50
N ALA A 51 3.86 -4.58 -3.81
CA ALA A 51 5.29 -4.58 -4.13
C ALA A 51 6.13 -5.13 -2.95
N SER A 52 5.82 -4.73 -1.72
CA SER A 52 6.50 -5.21 -0.50
C SER A 52 6.37 -6.72 -0.32
N VAL A 53 5.17 -7.27 -0.52
CA VAL A 53 4.93 -8.72 -0.44
C VAL A 53 5.70 -9.48 -1.51
N ILE A 54 5.83 -8.92 -2.71
CA ILE A 54 6.57 -9.55 -3.81
C ILE A 54 8.08 -9.50 -3.54
N VAL A 55 8.64 -8.33 -3.23
CA VAL A 55 10.09 -8.15 -3.05
C VAL A 55 10.64 -8.86 -1.81
N SER A 56 9.83 -9.01 -0.76
CA SER A 56 10.20 -9.74 0.46
C SER A 56 9.94 -11.24 0.40
N SER A 57 9.35 -11.75 -0.70
CA SER A 57 9.12 -13.18 -0.91
C SER A 57 10.42 -13.95 -1.20
N ASP A 58 10.31 -15.25 -1.42
CA ASP A 58 11.39 -16.16 -1.81
C ASP A 58 11.63 -16.21 -3.34
N LYS A 59 10.84 -15.51 -4.15
CA LYS A 59 11.03 -15.42 -5.62
C LYS A 59 12.37 -14.77 -5.96
N ASP A 60 13.06 -15.18 -7.02
CA ASP A 60 14.21 -14.41 -7.52
C ASP A 60 13.75 -13.19 -8.35
N TRP A 61 14.68 -12.28 -8.64
CA TRP A 61 14.37 -11.06 -9.41
C TRP A 61 13.91 -11.34 -10.84
N ASP A 62 14.39 -12.41 -11.46
CA ASP A 62 14.00 -12.77 -12.83
C ASP A 62 12.55 -13.25 -12.89
N LEU A 63 12.12 -14.05 -11.92
CA LEU A 63 10.73 -14.47 -11.76
C LEU A 63 9.84 -13.27 -11.44
N ILE A 64 10.24 -12.40 -10.51
CA ILE A 64 9.51 -11.16 -10.20
C ILE A 64 9.33 -10.33 -11.47
N TRP A 65 10.40 -10.12 -12.24
CA TRP A 65 10.34 -9.33 -13.47
C TRP A 65 9.40 -9.94 -14.51
N LYS A 66 9.53 -11.24 -14.75
CA LYS A 66 8.68 -11.97 -15.69
C LYS A 66 7.20 -11.86 -15.32
N GLU A 67 6.86 -12.00 -14.03
CA GLU A 67 5.47 -12.03 -13.58
C GLU A 67 4.85 -10.64 -13.39
N GLN A 68 5.66 -9.63 -13.05
CA GLN A 68 5.14 -8.29 -12.70
C GLN A 68 5.28 -7.28 -13.82
N ILE A 69 6.29 -7.43 -14.68
CA ILE A 69 6.65 -6.45 -15.71
C ILE A 69 6.39 -7.00 -17.12
N GLU A 70 6.82 -8.23 -17.42
CA GLU A 70 6.67 -8.80 -18.77
C GLU A 70 5.28 -9.40 -19.01
N LYS A 71 4.68 -10.00 -17.97
CA LYS A 71 3.35 -10.59 -18.06
C LYS A 71 2.30 -9.48 -18.22
N GLU A 72 1.56 -9.52 -19.32
CA GLU A 72 0.33 -8.75 -19.45
C GLU A 72 -0.72 -9.30 -18.48
N ILE A 73 -1.22 -8.43 -17.60
CA ILE A 73 -2.29 -8.75 -16.66
C ILE A 73 -3.47 -7.85 -17.01
N SER A 74 -4.62 -8.48 -17.29
CA SER A 74 -5.87 -7.75 -17.49
C SER A 74 -6.51 -7.49 -16.14
N GLU A 75 -6.19 -6.35 -15.53
CA GLU A 75 -6.91 -5.85 -14.37
C GLU A 75 -7.90 -4.77 -14.78
N ILE A 76 -9.04 -4.75 -14.09
CA ILE A 76 -10.08 -3.75 -14.28
C ILE A 76 -10.07 -2.78 -13.10
N THR A 77 -10.26 -1.49 -13.38
CA THR A 77 -10.63 -0.51 -12.37
C THR A 77 -12.16 -0.41 -12.37
N PRO A 78 -12.85 -0.53 -11.21
CA PRO A 78 -14.32 -0.59 -11.15
C PRO A 78 -15.03 0.75 -11.46
N ILE A 79 -14.28 1.78 -11.83
CA ILE A 79 -14.79 3.09 -12.24
C ILE A 79 -14.07 3.58 -13.49
N SER A 80 -14.70 4.46 -14.26
CA SER A 80 -14.09 5.12 -15.42
C SER A 80 -13.10 6.20 -15.01
N ASP A 81 -12.23 6.60 -15.94
CA ASP A 81 -11.29 7.73 -15.75
C ASP A 81 -12.01 9.03 -15.39
N GLU A 82 -13.20 9.26 -15.95
CA GLU A 82 -14.04 10.42 -15.61
C GLU A 82 -14.44 10.41 -14.12
N LYS A 83 -14.98 9.29 -13.63
CA LYS A 83 -15.33 9.12 -12.22
C LYS A 83 -14.11 9.19 -11.31
N MET A 84 -12.96 8.70 -11.77
CA MET A 84 -11.70 8.81 -11.06
C MET A 84 -11.29 10.27 -10.89
N GLY A 85 -11.43 11.08 -11.94
CA GLY A 85 -11.19 12.53 -11.89
C GLY A 85 -12.17 13.28 -10.96
N GLU A 86 -13.44 12.89 -10.92
CA GLU A 86 -14.42 13.43 -9.97
C GLU A 86 -14.08 13.08 -8.51
N LEU A 87 -13.60 11.85 -8.28
CA LEU A 87 -13.16 11.41 -6.97
C LEU A 87 -11.95 12.20 -6.47
N PHE A 88 -10.95 12.43 -7.31
CA PHE A 88 -9.79 13.26 -6.94
C PHE A 88 -10.18 14.71 -6.64
N LYS A 89 -11.12 15.30 -7.38
CA LYS A 89 -11.69 16.62 -7.02
C LYS A 89 -12.39 16.60 -5.66
N THR A 90 -13.00 15.47 -5.30
CA THR A 90 -13.61 15.29 -3.97
C THR A 90 -12.55 15.25 -2.88
N PHE A 91 -11.43 14.55 -3.09
CA PHE A 91 -10.29 14.56 -2.16
C PHE A 91 -9.67 15.96 -2.02
N GLU A 92 -9.45 16.67 -3.12
CA GLU A 92 -8.99 18.07 -3.07
C GLU A 92 -9.94 18.97 -2.28
N ASN A 93 -11.25 18.73 -2.38
CA ASN A 93 -12.24 19.48 -1.61
C ASN A 93 -12.19 19.12 -0.12
N ILE A 94 -11.99 17.84 0.24
CA ILE A 94 -11.75 17.42 1.62
C ILE A 94 -10.49 18.11 2.16
N ALA A 95 -9.40 18.12 1.38
CA ALA A 95 -8.15 18.75 1.73
C ALA A 95 -8.30 20.24 2.08
N LYS A 96 -9.07 20.98 1.28
CA LYS A 96 -9.31 22.41 1.46
C LYS A 96 -10.20 22.75 2.65
N ASN A 97 -11.11 21.85 3.03
CA ASN A 97 -12.15 22.12 4.03
C ASN A 97 -11.93 21.43 5.38
N SER A 98 -10.97 20.51 5.48
CA SER A 98 -10.64 19.85 6.75
C SER A 98 -9.75 20.75 7.60
N HIS A 99 -10.05 20.86 8.89
CA HIS A 99 -9.28 21.68 9.83
C HIS A 99 -8.35 20.86 10.72
N SER A 100 -8.39 19.52 10.58
CA SER A 100 -7.48 18.59 11.23
C SER A 100 -7.32 17.32 10.40
N ALA A 101 -6.24 16.58 10.64
CA ALA A 101 -6.04 15.26 10.04
C ALA A 101 -7.21 14.30 10.33
N LYS A 102 -7.74 14.33 11.56
CA LYS A 102 -8.87 13.49 11.97
C LYS A 102 -10.15 13.79 11.17
N GLU A 103 -10.45 15.07 10.94
CA GLU A 103 -11.59 15.47 10.11
C GLU A 103 -11.43 15.01 8.66
N TRP A 104 -10.21 15.14 8.12
CA TRP A 104 -9.88 14.66 6.78
C TRP A 104 -10.14 13.17 6.63
N ILE A 105 -9.51 12.36 7.49
CA ILE A 105 -9.58 10.90 7.42
C ILE A 105 -11.03 10.44 7.65
N ALA A 106 -11.77 11.09 8.54
CA ALA A 106 -13.19 10.83 8.73
C ALA A 106 -14.02 11.11 7.47
N ALA A 107 -13.74 12.20 6.75
CA ALA A 107 -14.42 12.51 5.50
C ALA A 107 -14.12 11.46 4.40
N GLU A 108 -12.89 10.98 4.30
CA GLU A 108 -12.53 9.89 3.38
C GLU A 108 -13.15 8.55 3.79
N ALA A 109 -13.23 8.27 5.10
CA ALA A 109 -13.91 7.08 5.62
C ALA A 109 -15.41 7.09 5.26
N GLU A 110 -16.07 8.26 5.22
CA GLU A 110 -17.46 8.37 4.76
C GLU A 110 -17.64 8.05 3.27
N ILE A 111 -16.63 8.35 2.44
CA ILE A 111 -16.61 7.89 1.03
C ILE A 111 -16.49 6.36 1.01
N SER A 112 -15.55 5.82 1.79
CA SER A 112 -15.30 4.38 1.86
C SER A 112 -16.55 3.58 2.28
N LYS A 113 -17.28 4.04 3.30
CA LYS A 113 -18.56 3.43 3.75
C LYS A 113 -19.61 3.36 2.64
N LYS A 114 -19.61 4.31 1.72
CA LYS A 114 -20.58 4.42 0.62
C LYS A 114 -20.09 3.73 -0.66
N THR A 115 -18.85 3.23 -0.67
CA THR A 115 -18.24 2.65 -1.87
C THR A 115 -18.83 1.27 -2.14
N GLN A 116 -19.58 1.16 -3.24
CA GLN A 116 -20.22 -0.07 -3.68
C GLN A 116 -19.83 -0.34 -5.15
N PRO A 117 -18.68 -0.97 -5.41
CA PRO A 117 -18.28 -1.31 -6.77
C PRO A 117 -19.09 -2.51 -7.28
N PHE A 118 -19.11 -2.69 -8.60
CA PHE A 118 -19.72 -3.86 -9.24
C PHE A 118 -18.90 -5.15 -9.06
N ILE A 119 -17.66 -5.02 -8.56
CA ILE A 119 -16.72 -6.12 -8.33
C ILE A 119 -16.94 -6.69 -6.93
N SER A 120 -17.06 -8.02 -6.83
CA SER A 120 -17.14 -8.76 -5.57
C SER A 120 -15.80 -8.83 -4.83
N LYS A 121 -15.85 -9.16 -3.54
CA LYS A 121 -14.64 -9.39 -2.72
C LYS A 121 -13.80 -10.53 -3.28
N GLU A 122 -14.44 -11.58 -3.78
CA GLU A 122 -13.81 -12.77 -4.35
C GLU A 122 -13.08 -12.45 -5.67
N GLU A 123 -13.68 -11.62 -6.53
CA GLU A 123 -13.03 -11.14 -7.76
C GLU A 123 -11.83 -10.26 -7.44
N ARG A 124 -11.94 -9.35 -6.46
CA ARG A 124 -10.80 -8.54 -6.03
C ARG A 124 -9.68 -9.40 -5.44
N LEU A 125 -10.01 -10.42 -4.65
CA LEU A 125 -9.05 -11.43 -4.18
C LEU A 125 -8.37 -12.16 -5.33
N ALA A 126 -9.11 -12.52 -6.38
CA ALA A 126 -8.56 -13.18 -7.55
C ALA A 126 -7.54 -12.29 -8.28
N MET A 127 -7.83 -11.00 -8.43
CA MET A 127 -6.90 -10.02 -9.01
C MET A 127 -5.61 -9.93 -8.19
N LEU A 128 -5.69 -9.86 -6.87
CA LEU A 128 -4.50 -9.81 -6.01
C LEU A 128 -3.69 -11.11 -6.05
N LYS A 129 -4.35 -12.27 -6.17
CA LYS A 129 -3.66 -13.56 -6.38
C LYS A 129 -2.95 -13.59 -7.73
N GLU A 130 -3.62 -13.12 -8.78
CA GLU A 130 -3.02 -13.03 -10.10
C GLU A 130 -1.82 -12.08 -10.10
N ARG A 131 -1.96 -10.93 -9.44
CA ARG A 131 -0.90 -9.94 -9.25
C ARG A 131 0.26 -10.50 -8.45
N TYR A 132 0.02 -11.30 -7.42
CA TYR A 132 1.12 -11.97 -6.71
C TYR A 132 1.93 -12.89 -7.63
N GLY A 133 1.29 -13.49 -8.64
CA GLY A 133 1.93 -14.42 -9.56
C GLY A 133 2.02 -15.83 -9.00
N SER A 134 3.05 -16.60 -9.37
CA SER A 134 3.19 -17.98 -8.92
C SER A 134 3.44 -18.08 -7.42
N GLY A 135 3.09 -19.24 -6.85
CA GLY A 135 3.22 -19.53 -5.43
C GLY A 135 2.05 -19.02 -4.58
N GLN A 136 2.29 -18.85 -3.28
CA GLN A 136 1.31 -18.38 -2.32
C GLN A 136 1.88 -17.20 -1.53
N ALA A 137 1.14 -16.08 -1.49
CA ALA A 137 1.48 -14.96 -0.62
C ALA A 137 1.44 -15.43 0.85
N ARG A 138 2.48 -15.10 1.61
CA ARG A 138 2.60 -15.45 3.02
C ARG A 138 3.21 -14.30 3.79
N TRP A 139 2.81 -14.17 5.05
CA TRP A 139 3.51 -13.31 5.97
C TRP A 139 4.96 -13.78 6.15
N ASN A 140 5.82 -12.80 6.34
CA ASN A 140 7.16 -12.96 6.89
C ASN A 140 7.40 -11.84 7.90
N SER A 141 8.39 -12.01 8.76
CA SER A 141 8.69 -11.08 9.86
C SER A 141 9.04 -9.66 9.43
N LYS A 142 9.46 -9.47 8.17
CA LYS A 142 9.87 -8.17 7.62
C LYS A 142 8.68 -7.30 7.20
N LEU A 143 7.50 -7.87 6.98
CA LEU A 143 6.38 -7.16 6.34
C LEU A 143 5.53 -6.34 7.30
N ARG A 144 5.21 -5.11 6.90
CA ARG A 144 4.20 -4.24 7.50
C ARG A 144 3.29 -3.70 6.39
N ILE A 145 2.00 -4.01 6.47
CA ILE A 145 0.98 -3.55 5.51
C ILE A 145 0.11 -2.51 6.20
N VAL A 146 -0.03 -1.33 5.59
CA VAL A 146 -0.74 -0.21 6.20
C VAL A 146 -2.12 -0.01 5.60
N ALA A 147 -3.14 0.07 6.45
CA ALA A 147 -4.51 0.43 6.10
C ALA A 147 -5.05 1.45 7.11
N THR A 148 -6.26 1.94 6.89
CA THR A 148 -6.93 2.89 7.81
C THR A 148 -8.25 2.30 8.30
N SER A 149 -8.51 2.38 9.60
CA SER A 149 -9.78 1.96 10.21
C SER A 149 -10.86 3.02 10.02
N ILE A 150 -12.04 2.59 9.57
CA ILE A 150 -13.23 3.43 9.43
C ILE A 150 -13.85 3.76 10.78
N GLU A 151 -13.85 2.83 11.73
CA GLU A 151 -14.46 3.02 13.05
C GLU A 151 -13.59 3.86 13.97
N ASP A 152 -12.27 3.65 13.93
CA ASP A 152 -11.34 4.32 14.84
C ASP A 152 -10.81 5.65 14.26
N ILE A 153 -10.82 5.81 12.92
CA ILE A 153 -10.17 6.94 12.22
C ILE A 153 -8.67 6.97 12.51
N GLU A 154 -8.06 5.78 12.57
CA GLU A 154 -6.66 5.58 12.91
C GLU A 154 -5.99 4.65 11.90
N ARG A 155 -4.68 4.78 11.75
CA ARG A 155 -3.85 3.87 10.97
C ARG A 155 -3.80 2.50 11.63
N GLN A 156 -3.97 1.45 10.84
CA GLN A 156 -3.73 0.06 11.22
C GLN A 156 -2.52 -0.48 10.47
N VAL A 157 -1.59 -1.07 11.21
CA VAL A 157 -0.45 -1.79 10.64
C VAL A 157 -0.68 -3.28 10.82
N PHE A 158 -0.77 -4.03 9.73
CA PHE A 158 -0.88 -5.48 9.73
C PHE A 158 0.51 -6.12 9.56
N ASP A 159 0.76 -7.19 10.31
CA ASP A 159 1.97 -8.00 10.30
C ASP A 159 1.65 -9.50 10.51
N GLU A 160 2.69 -10.33 10.62
CA GLU A 160 2.54 -11.78 10.81
C GLU A 160 1.78 -12.18 12.10
N ASN A 161 1.73 -11.30 13.10
CA ASN A 161 1.08 -11.53 14.39
C ASN A 161 -0.36 -11.02 14.43
N SER A 162 -0.82 -10.34 13.37
CA SER A 162 -2.13 -9.71 13.32
C SER A 162 -3.30 -10.71 13.20
N ASN A 163 -3.02 -12.00 12.94
CA ASN A 163 -4.02 -13.04 12.70
C ASN A 163 -4.98 -12.71 11.55
N VAL A 164 -4.46 -12.10 10.47
CA VAL A 164 -5.20 -11.74 9.26
C VAL A 164 -4.55 -12.42 8.06
N ASP A 165 -5.34 -12.96 7.14
CA ASP A 165 -4.81 -13.47 5.87
C ASP A 165 -4.14 -12.34 5.08
N ILE A 166 -2.94 -12.57 4.54
CA ILE A 166 -2.16 -11.52 3.89
C ILE A 166 -2.88 -10.90 2.68
N LEU A 167 -3.66 -11.67 1.92
CA LEU A 167 -4.43 -11.13 0.80
C LEU A 167 -5.61 -10.28 1.30
N VAL A 168 -6.15 -10.57 2.48
CA VAL A 168 -7.16 -9.71 3.12
C VAL A 168 -6.53 -8.40 3.59
N ALA A 169 -5.32 -8.43 4.16
CA ALA A 169 -4.59 -7.21 4.51
C ALA A 169 -4.22 -6.37 3.27
N LEU A 170 -3.78 -7.00 2.17
CA LEU A 170 -3.52 -6.32 0.89
C LEU A 170 -4.78 -5.70 0.29
N GLN A 171 -5.94 -6.37 0.38
CA GLN A 171 -7.21 -5.77 -0.04
C GLN A 171 -7.54 -4.53 0.77
N ALA A 172 -7.41 -4.59 2.10
CA ALA A 172 -7.69 -3.45 2.97
C ALA A 172 -6.77 -2.26 2.65
N SER A 173 -5.47 -2.53 2.57
CA SER A 173 -4.42 -1.56 2.25
C SER A 173 -4.60 -0.90 0.87
N GLY A 174 -5.14 -1.63 -0.11
CA GLY A 174 -5.42 -1.13 -1.46
C GLY A 174 -6.89 -0.80 -1.74
N ALA A 175 -7.73 -0.70 -0.70
CA ALA A 175 -9.14 -0.40 -0.84
C ALA A 175 -9.36 1.12 -0.96
N LEU A 176 -8.92 1.68 -2.09
CA LEU A 176 -9.07 3.12 -2.38
C LEU A 176 -10.55 3.51 -2.31
N GLN A 177 -10.87 4.40 -1.36
CA GLN A 177 -12.21 4.90 -1.11
C GLN A 177 -12.80 5.51 -2.39
N GLY A 178 -14.02 5.12 -2.75
CA GLY A 178 -14.72 5.49 -3.98
C GLY A 178 -14.41 4.59 -5.18
N VAL A 179 -13.44 3.67 -5.06
CA VAL A 179 -13.08 2.70 -6.11
C VAL A 179 -13.34 1.27 -5.64
N TRP A 180 -12.71 0.87 -4.55
CA TRP A 180 -12.75 -0.50 -4.03
C TRP A 180 -13.55 -0.55 -2.72
N PRO A 181 -14.25 -1.66 -2.42
CA PRO A 181 -15.04 -1.73 -1.20
C PRO A 181 -14.10 -1.81 0.01
N SER A 182 -14.50 -1.20 1.13
CA SER A 182 -13.81 -1.42 2.41
C SER A 182 -13.83 -2.90 2.80
N VAL A 183 -12.85 -3.31 3.59
CA VAL A 183 -12.65 -4.71 3.97
C VAL A 183 -12.92 -4.88 5.45
N GLU A 184 -13.90 -5.73 5.76
CA GLU A 184 -14.15 -6.14 7.15
C GLU A 184 -13.08 -7.14 7.63
N ILE A 185 -12.44 -6.82 8.76
CA ILE A 185 -11.46 -7.63 9.48
C ILE A 185 -11.81 -7.55 10.97
N ASN A 186 -12.10 -8.70 11.60
CA ASN A 186 -12.39 -8.79 13.03
C ASN A 186 -13.48 -7.80 13.53
N GLY A 187 -14.51 -7.56 12.71
CA GLY A 187 -15.64 -6.68 13.05
C GLY A 187 -15.40 -5.18 12.87
N LYS A 188 -14.26 -4.78 12.28
CA LYS A 188 -13.98 -3.40 11.86
C LYS A 188 -13.75 -3.33 10.36
N HIS A 189 -13.98 -2.17 9.77
CA HIS A 189 -13.80 -1.93 8.34
C HIS A 189 -12.54 -1.12 8.08
N PHE A 190 -11.81 -1.53 7.05
CA PHE A 190 -10.54 -0.93 6.68
C PHE A 190 -10.54 -0.51 5.22
N PHE A 191 -9.85 0.60 4.94
CA PHE A 191 -9.65 1.15 3.61
C PHE A 191 -8.20 1.60 3.41
N ASP A 192 -7.89 2.13 2.24
CA ASP A 192 -6.52 2.42 1.82
C ASP A 192 -5.73 3.26 2.84
N GLY A 193 -4.53 2.79 3.19
CA GLY A 193 -3.66 3.44 4.16
C GLY A 193 -3.09 4.79 3.67
N GLY A 194 -3.18 5.06 2.37
CA GLY A 194 -2.78 6.33 1.75
C GLY A 194 -3.58 7.53 2.27
N SER A 195 -4.76 7.28 2.85
CA SER A 195 -5.61 8.30 3.50
C SER A 195 -4.97 9.00 4.70
N PHE A 196 -3.95 8.39 5.31
CA PHE A 196 -3.14 9.00 6.36
C PHE A 196 -1.90 9.69 5.76
N SER A 197 -1.07 8.89 5.12
CA SER A 197 0.15 9.28 4.40
C SER A 197 0.32 8.29 3.26
N MET A 198 0.81 8.75 2.11
CA MET A 198 1.02 7.85 0.97
C MET A 198 2.08 6.78 1.24
N GLU A 199 3.08 7.09 2.07
CA GLU A 199 4.22 6.20 2.35
C GLU A 199 4.17 5.59 3.76
N ASN A 200 3.65 6.32 4.76
CA ASN A 200 3.62 5.89 6.17
C ASN A 200 5.02 5.49 6.75
N PRO A 201 6.09 6.29 6.57
CA PRO A 201 7.44 5.90 7.02
C PRO A 201 7.57 5.79 8.54
N ASP A 202 6.78 6.58 9.26
CA ASP A 202 6.78 6.71 10.72
C ASP A 202 6.25 5.47 11.46
N VAL A 203 5.71 4.47 10.74
CA VAL A 203 5.38 3.17 11.34
C VAL A 203 6.61 2.37 11.75
N VAL A 204 7.80 2.76 11.25
CA VAL A 204 9.09 2.17 11.65
C VAL A 204 9.95 3.26 12.30
N VAL A 205 9.89 3.32 13.63
CA VAL A 205 10.57 4.35 14.44
C VAL A 205 12.00 4.00 14.83
N ASP A 206 12.43 2.74 14.62
CA ASP A 206 13.71 2.21 15.12
C ASP A 206 14.66 1.77 14.00
N ALA A 207 14.43 2.19 12.76
CA ALA A 207 15.36 1.98 11.65
C ALA A 207 16.51 2.99 11.71
N ASP A 208 17.74 2.51 11.58
CA ASP A 208 18.93 3.36 11.45
C ASP A 208 19.04 4.00 10.06
N LYS A 209 18.51 3.32 9.04
CA LYS A 209 18.47 3.79 7.65
C LYS A 209 17.15 3.40 7.00
N MET A 210 16.61 4.30 6.20
CA MET A 210 15.36 4.10 5.48
C MET A 210 15.50 4.52 4.02
N LEU A 211 15.04 3.66 3.11
CA LEU A 211 14.77 4.02 1.72
C LEU A 211 13.25 4.18 1.58
N VAL A 212 12.79 5.38 1.19
CA VAL A 212 11.38 5.63 0.92
C VAL A 212 11.20 5.85 -0.58
N LEU A 213 10.32 5.06 -1.20
CA LEU A 213 9.89 5.27 -2.58
C LEU A 213 8.50 5.91 -2.58
N SER A 214 8.45 7.18 -2.97
CA SER A 214 7.22 7.93 -3.19
C SER A 214 6.99 8.11 -4.68
N THR A 215 5.81 7.74 -5.15
CA THR A 215 5.41 7.90 -6.55
C THR A 215 5.12 9.36 -6.91
N GLY A 216 5.03 10.26 -5.93
CA GLY A 216 4.77 11.68 -6.14
C GLY A 216 3.41 11.95 -6.80
N LEU A 217 2.40 11.11 -6.52
CA LEU A 217 1.06 11.33 -7.02
C LEU A 217 0.53 12.70 -6.57
N PRO A 218 -0.21 13.43 -7.43
CA PRO A 218 -0.77 14.74 -7.10
C PRO A 218 -2.02 14.60 -6.24
N VAL A 219 -1.93 13.87 -5.13
CA VAL A 219 -2.99 13.65 -4.15
C VAL A 219 -2.48 14.17 -2.81
N ASP A 220 -3.18 15.14 -2.24
CA ASP A 220 -2.83 15.65 -0.93
C ASP A 220 -3.15 14.61 0.16
N VAL A 221 -2.38 14.65 1.25
CA VAL A 221 -2.58 13.81 2.44
C VAL A 221 -2.44 14.65 3.71
N PRO A 222 -3.11 14.26 4.81
CA PRO A 222 -3.04 15.02 6.06
C PRO A 222 -1.67 14.92 6.76
N TYR A 223 -0.89 13.86 6.50
CA TYR A 223 0.48 13.70 6.99
C TYR A 223 1.45 13.55 5.82
N LYS A 224 2.17 14.62 5.52
CA LYS A 224 3.12 14.66 4.40
C LYS A 224 4.41 13.91 4.74
N LEU A 225 5.05 13.37 3.71
CA LEU A 225 6.28 12.61 3.86
C LEU A 225 7.37 13.41 4.59
N GLU A 226 7.58 14.67 4.24
CA GLU A 226 8.58 15.53 4.86
C GLU A 226 8.36 15.76 6.37
N ASP A 227 7.10 15.77 6.82
CA ASP A 227 6.74 16.00 8.22
C ASP A 227 6.93 14.73 9.07
N LEU A 228 6.90 13.55 8.44
CA LEU A 228 7.02 12.24 9.09
C LEU A 228 8.46 11.73 9.18
N LEU A 229 9.39 12.36 8.45
CA LEU A 229 10.83 12.04 8.48
C LEU A 229 11.65 13.00 9.34
N ALA A 230 11.00 14.01 9.95
CA ALA A 230 11.63 15.09 10.72
C ALA A 230 12.05 14.69 12.14
#